data_AF-A0A6F9D634-F1
#
_entry.id   AF-A0A6F9D634-F1
#
_cell.length_a   1.000
_cell.length_b   1.000
_cell.length_c   1.000
_cell.angle_alpha   90.00
_cell.angle_beta   90.00
_cell.angle_gamma   90.00
#
_symmetry.space_group_name_H-M   'P 1'
#
loop_
_entity.id
_entity.type
_entity.pdbx_description
1 polymer ?
#
loop_
_entity_poly.entity_id
_entity_poly.type
_entity_poly.pdbx_seq_one_letter_code
_entity_poly.pdbx_strand_id
1 'polypeptide(L)'
;MQSLQTQTSIPVQLSSGDGTKSVKYYEKENFNVNYRMLFSKNEADELFHQLESNVDYYSGDLARIKMFGKWVNIPRQHVAYGSNGLHYKFSGNTIPAKPWSSVPCLQQIKDRVESVLGVTFNFLLINRYANGMQYMGEHRDDEKELESDAPIASVSFGQERDFTFRHKDCRGKQKKRSDVPKITHSLQHGSLLVMNAPTNKFWYHALPKRSHTKNPRINLTFRVMKE
;
A
#
# COMPACT_ATOMS: atom_id res chain seq x y z
N MET A 1 22.65 -4.21 -37.51
CA MET A 1 21.94 -3.54 -36.40
C MET A 1 20.72 -4.40 -36.07
N GLN A 2 20.82 -5.21 -35.02
CA GLN A 2 19.73 -6.09 -34.58
C GLN A 2 18.74 -5.27 -33.75
N SER A 3 17.47 -5.26 -34.16
CA SER A 3 16.37 -4.70 -33.38
C SER A 3 16.01 -5.67 -32.26
N LEU A 4 16.25 -5.25 -31.02
CA LEU A 4 15.81 -5.95 -29.81
C LEU A 4 14.28 -6.02 -29.78
N GLN A 5 13.75 -7.23 -29.91
CA GLN A 5 12.34 -7.52 -29.64
C GLN A 5 12.10 -7.32 -28.14
N THR A 6 11.22 -6.37 -27.82
CA THR A 6 10.68 -6.18 -26.48
C THR A 6 9.93 -7.43 -26.05
N GLN A 7 10.46 -8.14 -25.05
CA GLN A 7 9.74 -9.22 -24.36
C GLN A 7 8.44 -8.65 -23.78
N THR A 8 7.32 -9.05 -24.37
CA THR A 8 6.00 -8.87 -23.78
C THR A 8 5.91 -9.72 -22.51
N SER A 9 5.77 -9.07 -21.37
CA SER A 9 5.49 -9.69 -20.08
C SER A 9 4.17 -10.47 -20.18
N ILE A 10 4.26 -11.79 -20.10
CA ILE A 10 3.12 -12.70 -20.10
C ILE A 10 2.27 -12.42 -18.85
N PRO A 11 0.95 -12.23 -18.95
CA PRO A 11 0.10 -12.16 -17.77
C PRO A 11 0.13 -13.53 -17.07
N VAL A 12 0.63 -13.56 -15.84
CA VAL A 12 0.60 -14.76 -15.01
C VAL A 12 -0.87 -15.12 -14.75
N GLN A 13 -1.38 -16.12 -15.46
CA GLN A 13 -2.64 -16.78 -15.11
C GLN A 13 -2.40 -17.62 -13.85
N LEU A 14 -2.70 -17.06 -12.69
CA LEU A 14 -2.72 -17.80 -11.44
C LEU A 14 -4.07 -18.51 -11.28
N SER A 15 -3.99 -19.82 -11.04
CA SER A 15 -5.10 -20.77 -10.96
C SER A 15 -6.25 -20.34 -10.03
N SER A 16 -7.46 -20.71 -10.48
CA SER A 16 -8.73 -20.61 -9.75
C SER A 16 -8.73 -21.55 -8.55
N GLY A 17 -8.89 -20.95 -7.37
CA GLY A 17 -8.87 -21.61 -6.08
C GLY A 17 -8.78 -20.51 -5.03
N ASP A 18 -9.88 -20.34 -4.30
CA ASP A 18 -10.02 -19.54 -3.09
C ASP A 18 -10.18 -18.00 -3.22
N GLY A 19 -11.27 -17.49 -2.63
CA GLY A 19 -11.55 -16.08 -2.37
C GLY A 19 -12.05 -15.23 -3.55
N THR A 20 -12.77 -14.15 -3.21
CA THR A 20 -13.14 -13.05 -4.11
C THR A 20 -11.89 -12.50 -4.81
N LYS A 21 -11.66 -12.86 -6.08
CA LYS A 21 -10.61 -12.30 -6.94
C LYS A 21 -11.24 -11.30 -7.89
N SER A 22 -10.67 -10.10 -8.00
CA SER A 22 -11.05 -9.13 -9.00
C SER A 22 -9.81 -8.45 -9.57
N VAL A 23 -9.75 -8.36 -10.90
CA VAL A 23 -8.70 -7.65 -11.62
C VAL A 23 -9.35 -6.48 -12.33
N LYS A 24 -8.83 -5.27 -12.10
CA LYS A 24 -9.24 -4.09 -12.87
C LYS A 24 -8.03 -3.57 -13.64
N TYR A 25 -8.08 -3.77 -14.95
CA TYR A 25 -7.10 -3.28 -15.89
C TYR A 25 -7.77 -2.32 -16.86
N TYR A 26 -7.38 -1.04 -16.82
CA TYR A 26 -7.79 -0.03 -17.78
C TYR A 26 -6.53 0.42 -18.53
N GLU A 27 -6.19 -0.30 -19.59
CA GLU A 27 -4.97 -0.10 -20.38
C GLU A 27 -4.80 1.34 -20.84
N LYS A 28 -5.85 1.91 -21.45
CA LYS A 28 -5.86 3.30 -21.95
C LYS A 28 -5.58 4.33 -20.85
N GLU A 29 -5.91 4.01 -19.60
CA GLU A 29 -5.75 4.91 -18.47
C GLU A 29 -4.60 4.51 -17.56
N ASN A 30 -3.72 3.60 -17.99
CA ASN A 30 -2.55 3.19 -17.22
C ASN A 30 -2.89 2.69 -15.80
N PHE A 31 -4.04 2.02 -15.65
CA PHE A 31 -4.52 1.48 -14.37
C PHE A 31 -4.41 -0.03 -14.37
N ASN A 32 -3.56 -0.58 -13.51
CA ASN A 32 -3.34 -2.00 -13.33
C ASN A 32 -3.37 -2.35 -11.84
N VAL A 33 -4.55 -2.74 -11.37
CA VAL A 33 -4.76 -3.10 -9.96
C VAL A 33 -5.38 -4.49 -9.88
N ASN A 34 -4.80 -5.33 -9.03
CA ASN A 34 -5.35 -6.63 -8.68
C ASN A 34 -5.84 -6.60 -7.24
N TYR A 35 -6.95 -7.26 -6.97
CA TYR A 35 -7.50 -7.38 -5.63
C TYR A 35 -7.93 -8.81 -5.38
N ARG A 36 -7.56 -9.37 -4.23
CA ARG A 36 -8.02 -10.69 -3.81
C ARG A 36 -8.14 -10.77 -2.29
N MET A 37 -8.96 -11.69 -1.81
CA MET A 37 -8.79 -12.19 -0.45
C MET A 37 -7.50 -13.03 -0.39
N LEU A 38 -6.67 -12.75 0.60
CA LEU A 38 -5.38 -13.43 0.79
C LEU A 38 -5.40 -14.34 2.03
N PHE A 39 -6.10 -13.92 3.07
CA PHE A 39 -6.25 -14.64 4.32
C PHE A 39 -7.73 -14.99 4.54
N SER A 40 -7.98 -16.18 5.09
CA SER A 40 -9.30 -16.51 5.62
C SER A 40 -9.65 -15.59 6.79
N LYS A 41 -10.94 -15.52 7.16
CA LYS A 41 -11.37 -14.69 8.29
C LYS A 41 -10.62 -15.02 9.58
N ASN A 42 -10.47 -16.31 9.91
CA ASN A 42 -9.82 -16.74 11.14
C ASN A 42 -8.32 -16.40 11.16
N GLU A 43 -7.60 -16.67 10.07
CA GLU A 43 -6.19 -16.25 9.94
C GLU A 43 -6.06 -14.72 10.07
N ALA A 44 -6.96 -13.97 9.43
CA ALA A 44 -6.93 -12.52 9.47
C ALA A 44 -7.22 -11.97 10.87
N ASP A 45 -8.15 -12.58 11.63
CA ASP A 45 -8.47 -12.20 13.01
C ASP A 45 -7.25 -12.42 13.92
N GLU A 46 -6.57 -13.57 13.81
CA GLU A 46 -5.35 -13.89 14.56
C GLU A 46 -4.21 -12.92 14.24
N LEU A 47 -3.96 -12.67 12.95
CA LEU A 47 -2.94 -11.73 12.50
C LEU A 47 -3.25 -10.31 12.96
N PHE A 48 -4.51 -9.89 12.92
CA PHE A 48 -4.93 -8.56 13.40
C PHE A 48 -4.63 -8.39 14.90
N HIS A 49 -4.97 -9.37 15.73
CA HIS A 49 -4.62 -9.34 17.16
C HIS A 49 -3.12 -9.27 17.37
N GLN A 50 -2.33 -10.11 16.68
CA GLN A 50 -0.88 -10.07 16.79
C GLN A 50 -0.29 -8.71 16.37
N LEU A 51 -0.82 -8.10 15.31
CA LEU A 51 -0.37 -6.78 14.86
C LEU A 51 -0.72 -5.67 15.87
N GLU A 52 -1.95 -5.67 16.41
CA GLU A 52 -2.36 -4.69 17.43
C GLU A 52 -1.52 -4.80 18.71
N SER A 53 -1.14 -6.01 19.12
CA SER A 53 -0.37 -6.24 20.34
C SER A 53 1.12 -5.98 20.20
N ASN A 54 1.72 -6.27 19.04
CA ASN A 54 3.18 -6.33 18.90
C ASN A 54 3.80 -5.21 18.06
N VAL A 55 3.02 -4.50 17.23
CA VAL A 55 3.57 -3.42 16.39
C VAL A 55 3.78 -2.16 17.24
N ASP A 56 5.05 -1.80 17.42
CA ASP A 56 5.44 -0.56 18.09
C ASP A 56 5.54 0.60 17.09
N TYR A 57 4.57 1.51 17.14
CA TYR A 57 4.45 2.65 16.23
C TYR A 57 5.36 3.82 16.62
N TYR A 58 5.77 4.62 15.65
CA TYR A 58 6.57 5.81 15.94
C TYR A 58 5.80 6.85 16.76
N SER A 59 6.55 7.59 17.59
CA SER A 59 6.10 8.71 18.41
C SER A 59 7.02 9.92 18.25
N GLY A 60 6.71 11.04 18.90
CA GLY A 60 7.53 12.25 18.86
C GLY A 60 7.69 12.83 17.44
N ASP A 61 8.91 13.22 17.06
CA ASP A 61 9.19 13.83 15.76
C ASP A 61 8.94 12.88 14.57
N LEU A 62 9.07 11.56 14.78
CA LEU A 62 8.78 10.55 13.76
C LEU A 62 7.27 10.40 13.49
N ALA A 63 6.40 10.93 14.36
CA ALA A 63 4.95 10.98 14.16
C ALA A 63 4.48 12.29 13.47
N ARG A 64 5.44 13.10 12.96
CA ARG A 64 5.18 14.40 12.35
C ARG A 64 5.77 14.46 10.94
N ILE A 65 5.14 15.25 10.08
CA ILE A 65 5.67 15.58 8.75
C ILE A 65 5.68 17.10 8.54
N LYS A 66 6.57 17.57 7.67
CA LYS A 66 6.62 18.97 7.26
C LYS A 66 5.70 19.19 6.06
N MET A 67 4.59 19.90 6.27
CA MET A 67 3.64 20.29 5.23
C MET A 67 3.62 21.82 5.10
N PHE A 68 3.88 22.34 3.90
CA PHE A 68 3.94 23.79 3.61
C PHE A 68 4.84 24.56 4.60
N GLY A 69 6.01 23.98 4.91
CA GLY A 69 6.98 24.56 5.84
C GLY A 69 6.67 24.37 7.33
N LYS A 70 5.47 23.87 7.69
CA LYS A 70 5.04 23.68 9.08
C LYS A 70 5.00 22.20 9.45
N TRP A 71 5.37 21.90 10.69
CA TRP A 71 5.28 20.55 11.23
C TRP A 71 3.85 20.23 11.67
N VAL A 72 3.29 19.14 11.15
CA VAL A 72 1.95 18.67 11.48
C VAL A 72 1.98 17.21 11.90
N ASN A 73 1.11 16.85 12.85
CA ASN A 73 0.96 15.46 13.26
C ASN A 73 0.33 14.65 12.14
N ILE A 74 0.87 13.45 11.91
CA ILE A 74 0.31 12.51 10.96
C ILE A 74 -1.04 12.02 11.54
N PRO A 75 -2.14 12.06 10.77
CA PRO A 75 -3.48 11.76 11.28
C PRO A 75 -3.75 10.25 11.37
N ARG A 76 -2.73 9.46 11.74
CA ARG A 76 -2.71 8.00 11.88
C ARG A 76 -1.36 7.60 12.51
N GLN A 77 -1.29 6.38 13.05
CA GLN A 77 -0.01 5.82 13.50
C GLN A 77 0.69 5.14 12.33
N HIS A 78 2.03 5.14 12.32
CA HIS A 78 2.82 4.47 11.30
C HIS A 78 4.13 3.91 11.83
N VAL A 79 4.70 2.96 11.11
CA VAL A 79 6.04 2.42 11.37
C VAL A 79 6.59 1.73 10.12
N ALA A 80 7.89 1.79 9.91
CA ALA A 80 8.56 1.10 8.80
C ALA A 80 9.35 -0.11 9.32
N TYR A 81 9.31 -1.20 8.55
CA TYR A 81 10.13 -2.40 8.71
C TYR A 81 10.90 -2.67 7.41
N GLY A 82 12.07 -3.28 7.51
CA GLY A 82 12.91 -3.51 6.34
C GLY A 82 14.12 -4.38 6.63
N SER A 83 14.81 -4.76 5.56
CA SER A 83 16.12 -5.41 5.65
C SER A 83 17.12 -4.53 6.40
N ASN A 84 18.09 -5.15 7.06
CA ASN A 84 19.09 -4.44 7.89
C ASN A 84 19.76 -3.31 7.10
N GLY A 85 19.79 -2.11 7.69
CA GLY A 85 20.49 -0.95 7.13
C GLY A 85 19.67 -0.08 6.17
N LEU A 86 18.42 -0.45 5.84
CA LEU A 86 17.56 0.39 5.01
C LEU A 86 17.12 1.65 5.77
N HIS A 87 17.51 2.81 5.23
CA HIS A 87 17.08 4.12 5.67
C HIS A 87 16.15 4.70 4.62
N TYR A 88 14.93 5.06 5.00
CA TYR A 88 13.93 5.55 4.06
C TYR A 88 13.60 7.02 4.34
N LYS A 89 13.56 7.83 3.28
CA LYS A 89 13.23 9.25 3.39
C LYS A 89 11.73 9.46 3.17
N PHE A 90 11.04 9.93 4.21
CA PHE A 90 9.63 10.31 4.14
C PHE A 90 9.43 11.77 4.51
N SER A 91 8.96 12.58 3.56
CA SER A 91 8.54 13.97 3.79
C SER A 91 9.55 14.83 4.59
N GLY A 92 10.86 14.61 4.37
CA GLY A 92 11.95 15.33 5.03
C GLY A 92 12.57 14.61 6.24
N ASN A 93 12.01 13.50 6.69
CA ASN A 93 12.56 12.66 7.75
C ASN A 93 13.28 11.45 7.17
N THR A 94 14.46 11.10 7.70
CA THR A 94 15.03 9.77 7.53
C THR A 94 14.44 8.88 8.61
N ILE A 95 13.57 7.95 8.21
CA ILE A 95 12.88 7.03 9.11
C ILE A 95 13.67 5.72 9.18
N PRO A 96 14.09 5.26 10.36
CA PRO A 96 14.81 4.01 10.52
C PRO A 96 13.84 2.83 10.38
N ALA A 97 14.09 1.94 9.42
CA ALA A 97 13.32 0.71 9.32
C ALA A 97 13.67 -0.23 10.47
N LYS A 98 12.66 -0.74 11.18
CA LYS A 98 12.84 -1.78 12.20
C LYS A 98 13.08 -3.14 11.55
N PRO A 99 13.81 -4.07 12.20
CA PRO A 99 13.99 -5.41 11.66
C PRO A 99 12.67 -6.19 11.67
N TRP A 100 12.36 -6.89 10.59
CA TRP A 100 11.16 -7.73 10.46
C TRP A 100 10.98 -8.73 11.61
N SER A 101 12.08 -9.30 12.07
CA SER A 101 12.14 -10.29 13.15
C SER A 101 11.63 -9.79 14.50
N SER A 102 11.47 -8.46 14.67
CA SER A 102 10.91 -7.89 15.90
C SER A 102 9.40 -8.09 16.05
N VAL A 103 8.68 -8.48 14.98
CA VAL A 103 7.25 -8.80 15.04
C VAL A 103 7.00 -10.11 14.25
N PRO A 104 6.82 -11.26 14.94
CA PRO A 104 6.80 -12.58 14.29
C PRO A 104 5.80 -12.73 13.13
N CYS A 105 4.58 -12.20 13.28
CA CYS A 105 3.56 -12.30 12.24
C CYS A 105 3.89 -11.56 10.93
N LEU A 106 4.84 -10.60 10.94
CA LEU A 106 5.21 -9.88 9.72
C LEU A 106 5.90 -10.80 8.71
N GLN A 107 6.73 -11.74 9.17
CA GLN A 107 7.39 -12.69 8.28
C GLN A 107 6.37 -13.62 7.62
N GLN A 108 5.41 -14.14 8.39
CA GLN A 108 4.32 -14.96 7.86
C GLN A 108 3.51 -14.24 6.78
N ILE A 109 3.15 -12.97 7.02
CA ILE A 109 2.40 -12.17 6.04
C ILE A 109 3.25 -11.92 4.79
N LYS A 110 4.52 -11.55 4.98
CA LYS A 110 5.48 -11.33 3.89
C LYS A 110 5.60 -12.57 3.01
N ASP A 111 5.90 -13.73 3.59
CA ASP A 111 6.07 -14.98 2.85
C ASP A 111 4.82 -15.34 2.04
N ARG A 112 3.62 -15.13 2.60
CA ARG A 112 2.35 -15.37 1.89
C ARG A 112 2.17 -14.41 0.71
N VAL A 113 2.52 -13.14 0.87
CA VAL A 113 2.45 -12.14 -0.21
C VAL A 113 3.46 -12.48 -1.31
N GLU A 114 4.71 -12.77 -0.95
CA GLU A 114 5.79 -13.09 -1.90
C GLU A 114 5.49 -14.38 -2.66
N SER A 115 4.99 -15.41 -1.99
CA SER A 115 4.59 -16.68 -2.62
C SER A 115 3.50 -16.47 -3.69
N VAL A 116 2.54 -15.58 -3.44
CA VAL A 116 1.44 -15.31 -4.39
C VAL A 116 1.89 -14.42 -5.55
N LEU A 117 2.86 -13.53 -5.33
CA LEU A 117 3.27 -12.53 -6.33
C LEU A 117 4.54 -12.90 -7.09
N GLY A 118 5.36 -13.82 -6.58
CA GLY A 118 6.67 -14.12 -7.16
C GLY A 118 7.65 -12.94 -7.10
N VAL A 119 7.47 -12.03 -6.14
CA VAL A 119 8.28 -10.82 -5.96
C VAL A 119 8.79 -10.79 -4.54
N THR A 120 10.06 -10.43 -4.35
CA THR A 120 10.65 -10.24 -3.01
C THR A 120 10.57 -8.77 -2.61
N PHE A 121 10.01 -8.49 -1.43
CA PHE A 121 9.89 -7.15 -0.86
C PHE A 121 10.93 -6.95 0.24
N ASN A 122 11.66 -5.83 0.20
CA ASN A 122 12.68 -5.48 1.19
C ASN A 122 12.21 -4.39 2.18
N PHE A 123 11.01 -3.83 1.98
CA PHE A 123 10.46 -2.77 2.82
C PHE A 123 8.96 -2.95 3.08
N LEU A 124 8.52 -2.57 4.28
CA LEU A 124 7.11 -2.51 4.69
C LEU A 124 6.83 -1.21 5.43
N LEU A 125 5.81 -0.49 4.98
CA LEU A 125 5.18 0.59 5.74
C LEU A 125 3.86 0.11 6.36
N ILE A 126 3.78 0.12 7.68
CA ILE A 126 2.53 -0.15 8.41
C ILE A 126 1.84 1.17 8.72
N ASN A 127 0.54 1.24 8.44
CA ASN A 127 -0.32 2.34 8.83
C ASN A 127 -1.47 1.80 9.67
N ARG A 128 -1.68 2.36 10.87
CA ARG A 128 -2.83 2.06 11.73
C ARG A 128 -3.76 3.26 11.83
N TYR A 129 -5.01 3.00 11.52
CA TYR A 129 -6.12 3.94 11.59
C TYR A 129 -7.03 3.51 12.73
N ALA A 130 -7.03 4.23 13.85
CA ALA A 130 -7.84 3.90 15.02
C ALA A 130 -9.35 3.94 14.74
N ASN A 131 -9.77 4.75 13.77
CA ASN A 131 -11.16 4.87 13.31
C ASN A 131 -11.21 5.59 11.95
N GLY A 132 -12.41 5.86 11.46
CA GLY A 132 -12.64 6.51 10.17
C GLY A 132 -12.36 8.02 10.12
N MET A 133 -12.07 8.68 11.24
CA MET A 133 -11.60 10.07 11.23
C MET A 133 -10.12 10.17 10.86
N GLN A 134 -9.37 9.09 11.06
CA GLN A 134 -8.01 8.93 10.60
C GLN A 134 -7.98 8.54 9.12
N TYR A 135 -7.04 9.14 8.38
CA TYR A 135 -7.08 9.13 6.92
C TYR A 135 -5.70 9.29 6.31
N MET A 136 -5.64 9.10 4.99
CA MET A 136 -4.49 9.39 4.17
C MET A 136 -5.01 10.13 2.93
N GLY A 137 -4.58 11.38 2.77
CA GLY A 137 -4.99 12.22 1.65
C GLY A 137 -4.53 11.65 0.30
N GLU A 138 -5.01 12.25 -0.79
CA GLU A 138 -4.55 11.88 -2.13
C GLU A 138 -3.03 12.08 -2.26
N HIS A 139 -2.31 10.99 -2.51
CA HIS A 139 -0.86 10.95 -2.72
C HIS A 139 -0.50 9.90 -3.77
N ARG A 140 0.77 9.85 -4.13
CA ARG A 140 1.42 8.72 -4.81
C ARG A 140 2.58 8.30 -3.93
N ASP A 141 3.04 7.08 -4.11
CA ASP A 141 4.25 6.59 -3.48
C ASP A 141 5.43 7.05 -4.37
N ASP A 142 5.91 8.28 -4.19
CA ASP A 142 6.84 8.94 -5.11
C ASP A 142 8.27 9.09 -4.55
N GLU A 143 8.67 8.13 -3.70
CA GLU A 143 9.99 8.12 -3.11
C GLU A 143 11.05 7.72 -4.14
N LYS A 144 12.19 8.41 -4.13
CA LYS A 144 13.23 8.22 -5.15
C LYS A 144 13.82 6.82 -5.13
N GLU A 145 13.86 6.27 -3.92
CA GLU A 145 14.37 4.96 -3.58
C GLU A 145 13.34 3.84 -3.88
N LEU A 146 12.15 4.13 -4.40
CA LEU A 146 11.18 3.10 -4.80
C LEU A 146 11.53 2.52 -6.18
N GLU A 147 11.54 1.19 -6.33
CA GLU A 147 11.68 0.55 -7.63
C GLU A 147 10.40 0.73 -8.46
N SER A 148 10.46 1.57 -9.51
CA SER A 148 9.27 2.07 -10.20
C SER A 148 8.51 1.02 -10.99
N ASP A 149 9.17 -0.07 -11.36
CA ASP A 149 8.59 -1.16 -12.15
C ASP A 149 8.12 -2.32 -11.26
N ALA A 150 8.51 -2.32 -9.98
CA ALA A 150 8.06 -3.31 -9.02
C ALA A 150 6.62 -3.00 -8.54
N PRO A 151 5.81 -4.03 -8.25
CA PRO A 151 4.48 -3.81 -7.69
C PRO A 151 4.55 -3.28 -6.26
N ILE A 152 3.50 -2.56 -5.86
CA ILE A 152 3.24 -2.23 -4.45
C ILE A 152 2.11 -3.13 -3.95
N ALA A 153 2.36 -3.91 -2.90
CA ALA A 153 1.40 -4.84 -2.33
C ALA A 153 0.83 -4.30 -1.01
N SER A 154 -0.49 -4.16 -0.92
CA SER A 154 -1.20 -3.59 0.22
C SER A 154 -2.12 -4.63 0.85
N VAL A 155 -1.78 -5.07 2.07
CA VAL A 155 -2.58 -6.02 2.85
C VAL A 155 -3.35 -5.27 3.94
N SER A 156 -4.63 -5.57 4.10
CA SER A 156 -5.52 -4.88 5.04
C SER A 156 -6.08 -5.82 6.11
N PHE A 157 -6.03 -5.39 7.38
CA PHE A 157 -6.62 -6.09 8.52
C PHE A 157 -7.53 -5.15 9.34
N GLY A 158 -8.50 -5.74 10.05
CA GLY A 158 -9.53 -5.02 10.78
C GLY A 158 -10.59 -4.40 9.87
N GLN A 159 -11.01 -3.19 10.23
CA GLN A 159 -12.15 -2.51 9.66
C GLN A 159 -12.01 -2.21 8.16
N GLU A 160 -13.00 -2.65 7.39
CA GLU A 160 -13.11 -2.36 5.96
C GLU A 160 -13.18 -0.86 5.68
N ARG A 161 -12.45 -0.42 4.64
CA ARG A 161 -12.36 0.99 4.25
C ARG A 161 -12.29 1.15 2.73
N ASP A 162 -12.97 2.18 2.24
CA ASP A 162 -12.82 2.64 0.86
C ASP A 162 -11.39 3.14 0.61
N PHE A 163 -10.76 2.58 -0.42
CA PHE A 163 -9.53 3.05 -1.01
C PHE A 163 -9.81 3.57 -2.40
N THR A 164 -9.40 4.80 -2.68
CA THR A 164 -9.84 5.51 -3.88
C THR A 164 -8.69 5.94 -4.75
N PHE A 165 -8.84 5.78 -6.06
CA PHE A 165 -7.89 6.20 -7.07
C PHE A 165 -8.45 7.34 -7.92
N ARG A 166 -7.60 8.31 -8.22
CA ARG A 166 -7.91 9.44 -9.11
C ARG A 166 -6.75 9.69 -10.06
N HIS A 167 -7.03 9.65 -11.36
CA HIS A 167 -6.02 9.90 -12.39
C HIS A 167 -5.44 11.31 -12.23
N LYS A 168 -4.11 11.46 -12.41
CA LYS A 168 -3.38 12.72 -12.16
C LYS A 168 -3.94 13.91 -12.96
N ASP A 169 -4.41 13.67 -14.19
CA ASP A 169 -4.96 14.70 -15.07
C ASP A 169 -6.39 15.11 -14.72
N CYS A 170 -7.03 14.41 -13.77
CA CYS A 170 -8.38 14.68 -13.29
C CYS A 170 -8.40 15.45 -11.95
N ARG A 171 -7.27 16.08 -11.56
CA ARG A 171 -7.05 16.63 -10.21
C ARG A 171 -6.93 18.15 -10.16
N GLY A 172 -7.51 18.71 -9.09
CA GLY A 172 -7.28 20.09 -8.66
C GLY A 172 -7.67 21.16 -9.67
N LYS A 173 -7.10 22.36 -9.51
CA LYS A 173 -7.32 23.50 -10.42
C LYS A 173 -6.68 23.31 -11.80
N GLN A 174 -5.78 22.33 -11.94
CA GLN A 174 -5.03 22.00 -13.17
C GLN A 174 -5.62 20.78 -13.90
N LYS A 175 -6.91 20.51 -13.69
CA LYS A 175 -7.63 19.40 -14.30
C LYS A 175 -7.63 19.55 -15.83
N LYS A 176 -7.04 18.58 -16.54
CA LYS A 176 -6.99 18.52 -18.02
C LYS A 176 -8.05 17.60 -18.60
N ARG A 177 -8.54 16.64 -17.81
CA ARG A 177 -9.50 15.61 -18.21
C ARG A 177 -10.63 15.48 -17.20
N SER A 178 -11.82 15.12 -17.65
CA SER A 178 -13.01 14.87 -16.82
C SER A 178 -13.71 13.55 -17.13
N ASP A 179 -13.25 12.86 -18.16
CA ASP A 179 -13.80 11.63 -18.72
C ASP A 179 -13.31 10.37 -17.97
N VAL A 180 -12.22 10.46 -17.21
CA VAL A 180 -11.72 9.34 -16.42
C VAL A 180 -12.40 9.32 -15.04
N PRO A 181 -13.19 8.28 -14.71
CA PRO A 181 -13.89 8.21 -13.45
C PRO A 181 -12.94 7.96 -12.27
N LYS A 182 -13.37 8.42 -11.09
CA LYS A 182 -12.75 8.01 -9.83
C LYS A 182 -13.05 6.53 -9.60
N ILE A 183 -12.04 5.74 -9.25
CA ILE A 183 -12.19 4.32 -8.93
C ILE A 183 -12.17 4.15 -7.41
N THR A 184 -13.07 3.33 -6.87
CA THR A 184 -13.10 2.97 -5.46
C THR A 184 -13.02 1.45 -5.31
N HIS A 185 -12.21 0.99 -4.38
CA HIS A 185 -12.15 -0.40 -3.91
C HIS A 185 -12.40 -0.42 -2.41
N SER A 186 -13.27 -1.31 -1.96
CA SER A 186 -13.45 -1.54 -0.54
C SER A 186 -12.42 -2.58 -0.09
N LEU A 187 -11.50 -2.19 0.79
CA LEU A 187 -10.42 -3.07 1.25
C LEU A 187 -10.86 -3.81 2.50
N GLN A 188 -11.19 -5.08 2.32
CA GLN A 188 -11.73 -5.94 3.36
C GLN A 188 -10.65 -6.49 4.29
N HIS A 189 -11.10 -7.03 5.41
CA HIS A 189 -10.27 -7.75 6.35
C HIS A 189 -9.61 -8.98 5.70
N GLY A 190 -8.28 -9.08 5.74
CA GLY A 190 -7.53 -10.18 5.11
C GLY A 190 -7.32 -10.03 3.60
N SER A 191 -7.64 -8.86 3.03
CA SER A 191 -7.49 -8.61 1.59
C SER A 191 -6.09 -8.17 1.20
N LEU A 192 -5.71 -8.47 -0.04
CA LEU A 192 -4.54 -7.98 -0.75
C LEU A 192 -4.98 -7.15 -1.96
N LEU A 193 -4.49 -5.91 -2.05
CA LEU A 193 -4.52 -5.08 -3.24
C LEU A 193 -3.10 -4.92 -3.78
N VAL A 194 -2.90 -5.18 -5.07
CA VAL A 194 -1.61 -5.02 -5.76
C VAL A 194 -1.73 -3.89 -6.76
N MET A 195 -0.91 -2.86 -6.61
CA MET A 195 -0.75 -1.78 -7.57
C MET A 195 0.45 -2.09 -8.45
N ASN A 196 0.20 -2.60 -9.66
CA ASN A 196 1.26 -2.87 -10.62
C ASN A 196 1.65 -1.58 -11.36
N ALA A 197 2.89 -1.53 -11.86
CA ALA A 197 3.29 -0.49 -12.80
C ALA A 197 2.35 -0.50 -14.03
N PRO A 198 2.03 0.68 -14.60
CA PRO A 198 2.49 2.01 -14.21
C PRO A 198 1.50 2.76 -13.27
N THR A 199 0.61 2.07 -12.55
CA THR A 199 -0.50 2.69 -11.80
C THR A 199 -0.06 3.86 -10.91
N ASN A 200 0.94 3.63 -10.05
CA ASN A 200 1.44 4.63 -9.10
C ASN A 200 2.10 5.86 -9.79
N LYS A 201 2.44 5.78 -11.09
CA LYS A 201 2.91 6.92 -11.88
C LYS A 201 1.77 7.83 -12.33
N PHE A 202 0.59 7.27 -12.61
CA PHE A 202 -0.52 7.99 -13.24
C PHE A 202 -1.70 8.27 -12.29
N TRP A 203 -1.83 7.49 -11.22
CA TRP A 203 -2.97 7.54 -10.32
C TRP A 203 -2.54 7.95 -8.92
N TYR A 204 -3.25 8.91 -8.36
CA TYR A 204 -3.19 9.21 -6.93
C TYR A 204 -4.14 8.29 -6.19
N HIS A 205 -3.76 7.84 -5.00
CA HIS A 205 -4.59 7.06 -4.11
C HIS A 205 -4.81 7.73 -2.75
N ALA A 206 -5.92 7.36 -2.11
CA ALA A 206 -6.31 7.91 -0.82
C ALA A 206 -7.13 6.89 0.00
N LEU A 207 -7.05 7.05 1.32
CA LEU A 207 -7.96 6.44 2.29
C LEU A 207 -8.79 7.56 2.93
N PRO A 208 -9.92 7.98 2.33
CA PRO A 208 -10.70 9.13 2.79
C PRO A 208 -11.37 8.91 4.15
N LYS A 209 -11.70 10.02 4.84
CA LYS A 209 -12.46 9.97 6.10
C LYS A 209 -13.83 9.32 5.92
N ARG A 210 -14.27 8.58 6.94
CA ARG A 210 -15.56 7.90 7.07
C ARG A 210 -16.02 8.00 8.52
N SER A 211 -16.74 9.05 8.88
CA SER A 211 -17.11 9.37 10.28
C SER A 211 -17.86 8.25 11.02
N HIS A 212 -18.60 7.41 10.30
CA HIS A 212 -19.36 6.29 10.84
C HIS A 212 -18.49 5.07 11.18
N THR A 213 -17.26 4.99 10.65
CA THR A 213 -16.36 3.87 10.90
C THR A 213 -15.67 4.04 12.25
N LYS A 214 -15.97 3.13 13.20
CA LYS A 214 -15.48 3.24 14.60
C LYS A 214 -14.32 2.32 14.94
N ASN A 215 -14.15 1.23 14.20
CA ASN A 215 -13.15 0.21 14.53
C ASN A 215 -11.81 0.49 13.87
N PRO A 216 -10.71 -0.03 14.46
CA PRO A 216 -9.37 0.10 13.91
C PRO A 216 -9.17 -0.66 12.60
N ARG A 217 -8.26 -0.14 11.77
CA ARG A 217 -7.73 -0.79 10.56
C ARG A 217 -6.22 -0.72 10.59
N ILE A 218 -5.55 -1.83 10.33
CA ILE A 218 -4.11 -1.90 10.06
C ILE A 218 -3.90 -2.21 8.58
N ASN A 219 -2.95 -1.50 7.97
CA ASN A 219 -2.56 -1.66 6.58
C ASN A 219 -1.06 -1.88 6.48
N LEU A 220 -0.66 -2.93 5.79
CA LEU A 220 0.73 -3.27 5.50
C LEU A 220 0.99 -3.01 4.02
N THR A 221 1.84 -2.02 3.70
CA THR A 221 2.26 -1.71 2.33
C THR A 221 3.69 -2.19 2.09
N PHE A 222 3.81 -3.31 1.39
CA PHE A 222 5.08 -3.90 0.96
C PHE A 222 5.60 -3.23 -0.32
N ARG A 223 6.90 -2.97 -0.34
CA ARG A 223 7.59 -2.26 -1.44
C ARG A 223 8.95 -2.89 -1.72
N VAL A 224 9.41 -2.70 -2.95
CA VAL A 224 10.79 -2.97 -3.37
C VAL A 224 11.50 -1.64 -3.47
N MET A 225 12.54 -1.48 -2.66
CA MET A 225 13.38 -0.29 -2.62
C MET A 225 14.69 -0.56 -3.37
N LYS A 226 15.23 0.45 -4.02
CA LYS A 226 16.52 0.41 -4.70
C LYS A 226 17.62 0.25 -3.66
N GLU A 227 18.62 -0.58 -3.96
CA GLU A 227 19.84 -0.74 -3.18
C GLU A 227 20.97 0.16 -3.68
#